data_AF-A0A7S1ESN2-F1
#
_entry.id   AF-A0A7S1ESN2-F1
#
_cell.length_a   1.000
_cell.length_b   1.000
_cell.length_c   1.000
_cell.angle_alpha   90.00
_cell.angle_beta   90.00
_cell.angle_gamma   90.00
#
_symmetry.space_group_name_H-M   'P 1'
#
loop_
_entity.id
_entity.type
_entity.pdbx_description
1 polymer ?
#
loop_
_entity_poly.entity_id
_entity_poly.type
_entity_poly.pdbx_seq_one_letter_code
_entity_poly.pdbx_strand_id
1 'polypeptide(L)'
;MEGVADDDEGRGSRGTSLRAKVYDMVDGEMDSIVEYFIMLLILANVVSFLIGTLVYSGPGDSEVPCPSSKHCLLLVDAKSSFFEAFELFSIVVFTIEYLLRVWCCLENPDYGQYGPILGRLSYMTSFFALIDFFAISPYYLAQFGLVREINYTTALRLFRLIRLLKAEKYLKAFGLLDDVLAENGPLLTACLYYACMIWLFTSTAMYFTERYNPEVAVYFQSIPDSMFPVALFLTGEFPLVDFTPLGKFIAGSMAVVAVA
;
A
#
# COMPACT_ATOMS: atom_id res chain seq x y z
N MET A 1 -0.61 42.05 -1.07
CA MET A 1 0.72 42.69 -1.09
C MET A 1 1.46 42.14 0.12
N GLU A 2 2.12 41.01 -0.10
CA GLU A 2 3.00 40.23 0.78
C GLU A 2 3.37 39.07 -0.17
N GLY A 3 4.40 39.20 -1.01
CA GLY A 3 5.79 39.17 -0.59
C GLY A 3 6.33 37.75 -0.82
N VAL A 4 6.17 37.22 -2.03
CA VAL A 4 6.92 36.04 -2.50
C VAL A 4 8.34 36.52 -2.69
N ALA A 5 9.15 36.39 -1.64
CA ALA A 5 10.56 36.70 -1.67
C ALA A 5 11.30 35.47 -2.21
N ASP A 6 12.13 35.72 -3.22
CA ASP A 6 13.05 34.80 -3.87
C ASP A 6 13.85 33.94 -2.87
N ASP A 7 13.60 32.62 -2.89
CA ASP A 7 14.48 31.61 -2.27
C ASP A 7 15.57 31.12 -3.27
N ASP A 8 16.05 31.98 -4.18
CA ASP A 8 17.12 31.65 -5.14
C ASP A 8 18.52 32.16 -4.71
N GLU A 9 18.66 32.68 -3.48
CA GLU A 9 19.93 33.19 -2.92
C GLU A 9 20.65 32.21 -1.96
N GLY A 10 20.49 30.90 -2.16
CA GLY A 10 21.25 29.85 -1.45
C GLY A 10 22.18 29.01 -2.33
N ARG A 11 22.26 29.30 -3.63
CA ARG A 11 22.90 28.45 -4.66
C ARG A 11 24.40 28.69 -4.88
N GLY A 12 25.07 29.31 -3.91
CA GLY A 12 26.51 29.58 -3.95
C GLY A 12 27.27 28.68 -2.98
N SER A 13 27.94 27.65 -3.50
CA SER A 13 28.88 26.76 -2.79
C SER A 13 28.30 25.53 -2.06
N ARG A 14 27.53 24.66 -2.76
CA ARG A 14 27.48 23.24 -2.35
C ARG A 14 28.82 22.58 -2.70
N GLY A 15 29.56 22.18 -1.68
CA GLY A 15 30.96 21.79 -1.79
C GLY A 15 31.21 20.61 -2.72
N THR A 16 32.42 20.56 -3.27
CA THR A 16 32.98 19.49 -4.13
C THR A 16 33.13 18.13 -3.42
N SER A 17 32.52 17.95 -2.25
CA SER A 17 32.60 16.74 -1.45
C SER A 17 31.91 15.57 -2.16
N LEU A 18 32.55 14.41 -2.11
CA LEU A 18 32.03 13.15 -2.65
C LEU A 18 30.61 12.86 -2.13
N ARG A 19 30.34 13.28 -0.89
CA ARG A 19 29.06 13.14 -0.21
C ARG A 19 27.94 14.02 -0.81
N ALA A 20 28.23 15.26 -1.15
CA ALA A 20 27.27 16.16 -1.79
C ALA A 20 26.89 15.64 -3.19
N LYS A 21 27.85 15.11 -3.95
CA LYS A 21 27.57 14.46 -5.24
C LYS A 21 26.67 13.22 -5.10
N VAL A 22 26.89 12.39 -4.08
CA VAL A 22 26.04 11.22 -3.82
C VAL A 22 24.66 11.65 -3.33
N TYR A 23 24.57 12.71 -2.53
CA TYR A 23 23.29 13.31 -2.13
C TYR A 23 22.49 13.75 -3.35
N ASP A 24 23.08 14.54 -4.25
CA ASP A 24 22.40 15.00 -5.47
C ASP A 24 22.03 13.84 -6.41
N MET A 25 22.79 12.75 -6.42
CA MET A 25 22.48 11.56 -7.24
C MET A 25 21.34 10.69 -6.69
N VAL A 26 21.13 10.70 -5.36
CA VAL A 26 20.22 9.78 -4.65
C VAL A 26 18.96 10.48 -4.12
N ASP A 27 19.03 11.79 -3.91
CA ASP A 27 17.96 12.65 -3.35
C ASP A 27 17.64 13.86 -4.26
N GLY A 28 18.40 14.06 -5.34
CA GLY A 28 18.17 15.15 -6.30
C GLY A 28 16.97 14.90 -7.20
N GLU A 29 16.27 15.97 -7.58
CA GLU A 29 15.05 15.99 -8.40
C GLU A 29 15.10 15.00 -9.57
N MET A 30 14.18 14.01 -9.59
CA MET A 30 13.63 13.14 -10.67
C MET A 30 14.43 12.78 -11.96
N ASP A 31 15.69 13.17 -12.11
CA ASP A 31 16.48 13.07 -13.34
C ASP A 31 17.66 12.10 -13.19
N SER A 32 17.80 11.43 -12.04
CA SER A 32 18.87 10.47 -11.82
C SER A 32 18.53 9.09 -12.38
N ILE A 33 19.44 8.54 -13.19
CA ILE A 33 19.35 7.17 -13.75
C ILE A 33 19.14 6.13 -12.64
N VAL A 34 19.66 6.38 -11.43
CA VAL A 34 19.52 5.49 -10.27
C VAL A 34 18.06 5.36 -9.85
N GLU A 35 17.29 6.44 -9.88
CA GLU A 35 15.90 6.44 -9.45
C GLU A 35 15.03 5.64 -10.42
N TYR A 36 15.18 5.87 -11.73
CA TYR A 36 14.51 5.06 -12.76
C TYR A 36 14.87 3.58 -12.66
N PHE A 37 16.13 3.27 -12.37
CA PHE A 37 16.56 1.90 -12.13
C PHE A 37 15.87 1.28 -10.90
N ILE A 38 15.78 2.01 -9.80
CA ILE A 38 15.09 1.54 -8.58
C ILE A 38 13.59 1.36 -8.84
N MET A 39 12.93 2.29 -9.52
CA MET A 39 11.51 2.17 -9.89
C MET A 39 11.25 0.96 -10.77
N LEU A 40 12.08 0.73 -11.79
CA LEU A 40 12.00 -0.45 -12.65
C LEU A 40 12.24 -1.73 -11.85
N LEU A 41 13.18 -1.72 -10.91
CA LEU A 41 13.44 -2.85 -10.01
C LEU A 41 12.24 -3.13 -9.10
N ILE A 42 11.59 -2.10 -8.53
CA ILE A 42 10.35 -2.26 -7.75
C ILE A 42 9.26 -2.89 -8.62
N LEU A 43 9.05 -2.38 -9.84
CA LEU A 43 8.07 -2.94 -10.77
C LEU A 43 8.38 -4.40 -11.09
N ALA A 44 9.64 -4.73 -11.38
CA ALA A 44 10.09 -6.10 -11.63
C ALA A 44 9.86 -7.01 -10.40
N ASN A 45 10.04 -6.51 -9.18
CA ASN A 45 9.72 -7.24 -7.95
C ASN A 45 8.23 -7.53 -7.79
N VAL A 46 7.38 -6.58 -8.16
CA VAL A 46 5.93 -6.74 -8.09
C VAL A 46 5.47 -7.76 -9.12
N VAL A 47 5.95 -7.64 -10.36
CA VAL A 47 5.68 -8.62 -11.43
C VAL A 47 6.20 -10.00 -11.02
N SER A 48 7.39 -10.09 -10.45
CA SER A 48 7.93 -11.35 -9.92
C SER A 48 7.03 -11.92 -8.81
N PHE A 49 6.50 -11.10 -7.92
CA PHE A 49 5.57 -11.55 -6.88
C PHE A 49 4.26 -12.07 -7.49
N LEU A 50 3.69 -11.36 -8.46
CA LEU A 50 2.47 -11.77 -9.18
C LEU A 50 2.67 -13.08 -9.96
N ILE A 51 3.81 -13.25 -10.62
CA ILE A 51 4.15 -14.50 -11.32
C ILE A 51 4.37 -15.62 -10.30
N GLY A 52 4.99 -15.32 -9.16
CA GLY A 52 5.23 -16.27 -8.09
C GLY A 52 3.97 -16.87 -7.48
N THR A 53 2.84 -16.14 -7.48
CA THR A 53 1.54 -16.62 -6.99
C THR A 53 0.77 -17.45 -8.02
N LEU A 54 1.24 -17.56 -9.26
CA LEU A 54 0.63 -18.42 -10.26
C LEU A 54 0.73 -19.89 -9.83
N VAL A 55 -0.36 -20.62 -10.02
CA VAL A 55 -0.42 -22.06 -9.76
C VAL A 55 0.38 -22.77 -10.84
N TYR A 56 1.37 -23.58 -10.44
CA TYR A 56 2.14 -24.40 -11.36
C TYR A 56 1.49 -25.78 -11.50
N SER A 57 0.91 -26.07 -12.67
CA SER A 57 0.46 -27.42 -13.02
C SER A 57 1.56 -28.14 -13.78
N GLY A 58 1.95 -29.33 -13.33
CA GLY A 58 2.98 -30.15 -13.99
C GLY A 58 2.52 -30.64 -15.37
N PRO A 59 3.45 -31.01 -16.26
CA PRO A 59 3.11 -31.55 -17.58
C PRO A 59 2.50 -32.95 -17.43
N GLY A 60 1.17 -33.06 -17.43
CA GLY A 60 0.47 -34.36 -17.38
C GLY A 60 -0.95 -34.34 -16.83
N ASP A 61 -1.33 -33.32 -16.05
CA ASP A 61 -2.67 -33.26 -15.44
C ASP A 61 -3.53 -32.18 -16.12
N SER A 62 -4.52 -32.66 -16.88
CA SER A 62 -5.59 -31.82 -17.44
C SER A 62 -6.62 -31.49 -16.37
N GLU A 63 -6.88 -30.20 -16.19
CA GLU A 63 -8.05 -29.58 -15.55
C GLU A 63 -8.25 -29.84 -14.04
N VAL A 64 -7.71 -28.96 -13.19
CA VAL A 64 -8.41 -27.96 -12.32
C VAL A 64 -7.37 -27.36 -11.34
N PRO A 65 -7.37 -26.04 -11.03
CA PRO A 65 -6.49 -25.43 -10.03
C PRO A 65 -6.93 -25.89 -8.62
N CYS A 66 -6.19 -26.83 -8.04
CA CYS A 66 -6.25 -27.24 -6.63
C CYS A 66 -7.65 -27.59 -6.04
N PRO A 67 -8.28 -28.71 -6.41
CA PRO A 67 -9.58 -29.09 -5.87
C PRO A 67 -9.47 -30.02 -4.65
N SER A 68 -8.72 -29.66 -3.59
CA SER A 68 -8.49 -30.49 -2.38
C SER A 68 -7.28 -31.43 -2.43
N SER A 69 -6.08 -30.87 -2.65
CA SER A 69 -4.82 -31.51 -2.28
C SER A 69 -4.04 -30.54 -1.39
N LYS A 70 -3.43 -31.03 -0.31
CA LYS A 70 -2.66 -30.26 0.68
C LYS A 70 -1.40 -29.57 0.11
N HIS A 71 -1.19 -29.63 -1.20
CA HIS A 71 -0.05 -29.03 -1.89
C HIS A 71 -0.50 -28.37 -3.20
N CYS A 72 -1.10 -27.17 -3.13
CA CYS A 72 -1.01 -26.24 -4.26
C CYS A 72 0.45 -25.85 -4.38
N LEU A 73 1.11 -26.27 -5.46
CA LEU A 73 2.48 -25.88 -5.70
C LEU A 73 2.48 -24.55 -6.48
N LEU A 74 2.93 -23.49 -5.82
CA LEU A 74 3.06 -22.18 -6.44
C LEU A 74 4.32 -22.16 -7.30
N LEU A 75 4.33 -21.30 -8.33
CA LEU A 75 5.48 -21.16 -9.21
C LEU A 75 6.74 -20.69 -8.46
N VAL A 76 6.55 -19.92 -7.37
CA VAL A 76 7.63 -19.56 -6.44
C VAL A 76 8.26 -20.77 -5.76
N ASP A 77 7.48 -21.78 -5.39
CA ASP A 77 7.98 -23.01 -4.77
C ASP A 77 8.62 -23.93 -5.82
N ALA A 78 8.09 -23.96 -7.05
CA ALA A 78 8.62 -24.74 -8.17
C ALA A 78 10.00 -24.26 -8.65
N LYS A 79 10.22 -22.94 -8.62
CA LYS A 79 11.43 -22.27 -9.14
C LYS A 79 12.08 -21.40 -8.07
N SER A 80 12.15 -21.90 -6.84
CA SER A 80 12.65 -21.17 -5.67
C SER A 80 14.00 -20.50 -5.92
N SER A 81 14.97 -21.18 -6.55
CA SER A 81 16.31 -20.63 -6.78
C SER A 81 16.30 -19.32 -7.59
N PHE A 82 15.42 -19.19 -8.58
CA PHE A 82 15.34 -17.96 -9.37
C PHE A 82 14.74 -16.80 -8.56
N PHE A 83 13.62 -17.07 -7.88
CA PHE A 83 12.93 -16.05 -7.07
C PHE A 83 13.76 -15.61 -5.87
N GLU A 84 14.44 -16.54 -5.19
CA GLU A 84 15.33 -16.23 -4.08
C GLU A 84 16.55 -15.41 -4.54
N ALA A 85 17.17 -15.77 -5.68
CA ALA A 85 18.29 -15.01 -6.22
C ALA A 85 17.89 -13.59 -6.63
N PHE A 86 16.74 -13.44 -7.30
CA PHE A 86 16.21 -12.14 -7.71
C PHE A 86 15.78 -11.29 -6.51
N GLU A 87 15.16 -11.90 -5.50
CA GLU A 87 14.80 -11.22 -4.25
C GLU A 87 16.06 -10.75 -3.51
N LEU A 88 17.06 -11.61 -3.35
CA LEU A 88 18.33 -11.26 -2.72
C LEU A 88 19.01 -10.11 -3.46
N PHE A 89 19.09 -10.17 -4.79
CA PHE A 89 19.64 -9.08 -5.61
C PHE A 89 18.94 -7.76 -5.33
N SER A 90 17.61 -7.76 -5.36
CA SER A 90 16.79 -6.56 -5.15
C SER A 90 17.00 -5.96 -3.77
N ILE A 91 17.11 -6.82 -2.75
CA ILE A 91 17.28 -6.39 -1.36
C ILE A 91 18.68 -5.84 -1.13
N VAL A 92 19.71 -6.44 -1.72
CA VAL A 92 21.07 -5.88 -1.67
C VAL A 92 21.07 -4.46 -2.25
N VAL A 93 20.42 -4.25 -3.40
CA VAL A 93 20.29 -2.92 -4.02
C VAL A 93 19.55 -1.94 -3.10
N PHE A 94 18.39 -2.34 -2.55
CA PHE A 94 17.61 -1.47 -1.67
C PHE A 94 18.32 -1.18 -0.34
N THR A 95 19.05 -2.13 0.23
CA THR A 95 19.85 -1.92 1.44
C THR A 95 21.00 -0.96 1.17
N ILE A 96 21.70 -1.10 0.04
CA ILE A 96 22.78 -0.16 -0.35
C ILE A 96 22.20 1.25 -0.51
N GLU A 97 21.09 1.39 -1.21
CA GLU A 97 20.44 2.69 -1.39
C GLU A 97 20.02 3.31 -0.05
N TYR A 98 19.43 2.53 0.87
CA TYR A 98 19.04 3.00 2.19
C TYR A 98 20.25 3.50 2.99
N LEU A 99 21.36 2.75 2.97
CA LEU A 99 22.59 3.14 3.66
C LEU A 99 23.24 4.39 3.05
N LEU A 100 23.23 4.52 1.72
CA LEU A 100 23.72 5.72 1.03
C LEU A 100 22.88 6.95 1.41
N ARG A 101 21.56 6.80 1.51
CA ARG A 101 20.65 7.87 1.97
C ARG A 101 20.95 8.29 3.40
N VAL A 102 21.03 7.34 4.34
CA VAL A 102 21.40 7.62 5.74
C VAL A 102 22.81 8.22 5.85
N TRP A 103 23.73 7.87 4.94
CA TRP A 103 25.05 8.50 4.89
C TRP A 103 24.97 9.96 4.45
N CYS A 104 24.21 10.24 3.40
CA CYS A 104 24.18 11.55 2.77
C CYS A 104 23.24 12.54 3.47
N CYS A 105 22.30 12.08 4.30
CA CYS A 105 21.23 12.89 4.89
C CYS A 105 21.65 14.19 5.61
N LEU A 106 22.84 14.26 6.24
CA LEU A 106 23.30 15.52 6.88
C LEU A 106 23.67 16.65 5.90
N GLU A 107 23.67 16.40 4.59
CA GLU A 107 23.77 17.48 3.59
C GLU A 107 22.43 18.23 3.45
N ASN A 108 21.33 17.62 3.86
CA ASN A 108 20.04 18.29 3.94
C ASN A 108 20.03 19.20 5.19
N PRO A 109 19.72 20.51 5.05
CA PRO A 109 19.69 21.45 6.17
C PRO A 109 18.75 21.03 7.30
N ASP A 110 17.63 20.36 6.98
CA ASP A 110 16.62 19.94 7.95
C ASP A 110 17.18 18.94 8.97
N TYR A 111 18.09 18.06 8.53
CA TYR A 111 18.69 17.02 9.36
C TYR A 111 20.11 17.37 9.82
N GLY A 112 20.85 18.15 9.03
CA GLY A 112 22.23 18.55 9.31
C GLY A 112 22.36 19.40 10.58
N GLN A 113 21.33 20.17 10.92
CA GLN A 113 21.30 21.04 12.11
C GLN A 113 21.42 20.30 13.45
N TYR A 114 20.97 19.04 13.52
CA TYR A 114 20.99 18.25 14.76
C TYR A 114 22.35 17.58 15.04
N GLY A 115 23.34 17.76 14.15
CA GLY A 115 24.65 17.14 14.27
C GLY A 115 24.71 15.70 13.73
N PRO A 116 25.88 15.05 13.76
CA PRO A 116 26.15 13.86 12.93
C PRO A 116 25.39 12.59 13.33
N ILE A 117 25.04 12.44 14.61
CA ILE A 117 24.35 11.26 15.13
C ILE A 117 22.83 11.51 15.20
N LEU A 118 22.42 12.62 15.85
CA LEU A 118 21.01 12.96 16.01
C LEU A 118 20.34 13.28 14.66
N GLY A 119 21.05 13.91 13.71
CA GLY A 119 20.54 14.15 12.37
C GLY A 119 20.25 12.87 11.59
N ARG A 120 21.11 11.83 11.72
CA ARG A 120 20.87 10.52 11.12
C ARG A 120 19.70 9.80 11.78
N LEU A 121 19.59 9.86 13.11
CA LEU A 121 18.48 9.23 13.83
C LEU A 121 17.15 9.89 13.47
N SER A 122 17.12 11.22 13.39
CA SER A 122 15.96 12.00 12.93
C SER A 122 15.56 11.63 11.50
N TYR A 123 16.54 11.48 10.60
CA TYR A 123 16.29 11.00 9.25
C TYR A 123 15.71 9.59 9.23
N MET A 124 16.26 8.65 10.01
CA MET A 124 15.75 7.26 10.08
C MET A 124 14.31 7.17 10.59
N THR A 125 13.83 8.16 11.36
CA THR A 125 12.44 8.26 11.81
C THR A 125 11.51 8.96 10.82
N SER A 126 12.03 9.47 9.69
CA SER A 126 11.21 10.07 8.63
C SER A 126 10.35 9.03 7.93
N PHE A 127 9.16 9.42 7.46
CA PHE A 127 8.19 8.54 6.82
C PHE A 127 8.80 7.74 5.65
N PHE A 128 9.54 8.41 4.76
CA PHE A 128 10.19 7.77 3.61
C PHE A 128 11.32 6.81 4.02
N ALA A 129 12.11 7.17 5.05
CA ALA A 129 13.17 6.31 5.56
C ALA A 129 12.61 5.06 6.26
N LEU A 130 11.46 5.20 6.94
CA LEU A 130 10.73 4.08 7.51
C LEU A 130 10.19 3.15 6.42
N ILE A 131 9.62 3.67 5.33
CA ILE A 131 9.19 2.86 4.18
C ILE A 131 10.37 2.08 3.61
N ASP A 132 11.52 2.73 3.41
CA ASP A 132 12.72 2.06 2.91
C ASP A 132 13.18 0.93 3.84
N PHE A 133 13.15 1.16 5.15
CA PHE A 133 13.46 0.15 6.15
C PHE A 133 12.47 -1.02 6.15
N PHE A 134 11.16 -0.74 6.11
CA PHE A 134 10.13 -1.77 6.06
C PHE A 134 10.10 -2.53 4.72
N ALA A 135 10.63 -1.94 3.64
CA ALA A 135 10.75 -2.63 2.35
C ALA A 135 11.82 -3.75 2.37
N ILE A 136 12.90 -3.56 3.13
CA ILE A 136 14.00 -4.54 3.26
C ILE A 136 13.82 -5.49 4.44
N SER A 137 13.09 -5.09 5.49
CA SER A 137 12.97 -5.84 6.74
C SER A 137 12.41 -7.27 6.60
N PRO A 138 11.42 -7.59 5.72
CA PRO A 138 10.79 -8.91 5.72
C PRO A 138 11.78 -10.03 5.38
N TYR A 139 12.79 -9.74 4.57
CA TYR A 139 13.84 -10.70 4.22
C TYR A 139 14.81 -10.95 5.35
N TYR A 140 15.30 -9.88 6.00
CA TYR A 140 16.18 -10.03 7.15
C TYR A 140 15.47 -10.79 8.27
N LEU A 141 14.20 -10.47 8.55
CA LEU A 141 13.38 -11.19 9.54
C LEU A 141 13.21 -12.68 9.21
N ALA A 142 13.06 -13.02 7.92
CA ALA A 142 13.01 -14.42 7.49
C ALA A 142 14.36 -15.14 7.70
N GLN A 143 15.48 -14.49 7.37
CA GLN A 143 16.83 -15.08 7.51
C GLN A 143 17.27 -15.28 8.96
N PHE A 144 16.89 -14.36 9.86
CA PHE A 144 17.22 -14.48 11.30
C PHE A 144 16.42 -15.57 12.03
N GLY A 145 15.52 -16.29 11.34
CA GLY A 145 14.79 -17.42 11.93
C GLY A 145 13.80 -17.02 13.03
N LEU A 146 13.55 -15.72 13.22
CA LEU A 146 12.55 -15.19 14.16
C LEU A 146 11.12 -15.67 13.83
N VAL A 147 10.92 -16.19 12.62
CA VAL A 147 9.62 -16.47 12.04
C VAL A 147 9.61 -17.86 11.40
N ARG A 148 9.97 -18.88 12.19
CA ARG A 148 10.06 -20.29 11.74
C ARG A 148 8.72 -21.04 11.81
N GLU A 149 7.68 -20.42 12.37
CA GLU A 149 6.33 -20.97 12.37
C GLU A 149 5.58 -20.67 11.05
N ILE A 150 4.94 -21.70 10.52
CA ILE A 150 4.40 -21.80 9.16
C ILE A 150 3.41 -20.67 8.84
N ASN A 151 2.66 -20.18 9.85
CA ASN A 151 1.61 -19.17 9.67
C ASN A 151 2.15 -17.75 9.39
N TYR A 152 3.31 -17.39 9.93
CA TYR A 152 3.83 -16.03 9.79
C TYR A 152 4.57 -15.82 8.46
N THR A 153 4.96 -16.90 7.78
CA THR A 153 5.64 -16.82 6.48
C THR A 153 4.75 -16.20 5.39
N THR A 154 3.43 -16.34 5.48
CA THR A 154 2.49 -15.73 4.54
C THR A 154 2.32 -14.24 4.81
N ALA A 155 2.20 -13.84 6.07
CA ALA A 155 2.14 -12.42 6.45
C ALA A 155 3.43 -11.68 6.06
N LEU A 156 4.61 -12.26 6.32
CA LEU A 156 5.89 -11.69 5.90
C LEU A 156 6.01 -11.54 4.38
N ARG A 157 5.40 -12.45 3.60
CA ARG A 157 5.33 -12.33 2.14
C ARG A 157 4.50 -11.11 1.72
N LEU A 158 3.38 -10.84 2.41
CA LEU A 158 2.57 -9.63 2.17
C LEU A 158 3.30 -8.35 2.57
N PHE A 159 4.07 -8.36 3.66
CA PHE A 159 4.87 -7.20 4.09
C PHE A 159 5.87 -6.74 3.02
N ARG A 160 6.31 -7.63 2.11
CA ARG A 160 7.18 -7.25 0.98
C ARG A 160 6.52 -6.25 0.03
N LEU A 161 5.17 -6.22 -0.04
CA LEU A 161 4.41 -5.25 -0.81
C LEU A 161 4.60 -3.82 -0.32
N ILE A 162 5.09 -3.60 0.91
CA ILE A 162 5.47 -2.26 1.40
C ILE A 162 6.51 -1.61 0.48
N ARG A 163 7.36 -2.39 -0.21
CA ARG A 163 8.31 -1.84 -1.19
C ARG A 163 7.63 -1.11 -2.36
N LEU A 164 6.33 -1.34 -2.61
CA LEU A 164 5.53 -0.55 -3.55
C LEU A 164 5.43 0.91 -3.11
N LEU A 165 5.32 1.16 -1.82
CA LEU A 165 5.22 2.51 -1.26
C LEU A 165 6.51 3.31 -1.49
N LYS A 166 7.65 2.64 -1.66
CA LYS A 166 8.91 3.29 -2.05
C LYS A 166 8.81 3.99 -3.40
N ALA A 167 7.93 3.52 -4.30
CA ALA A 167 7.68 4.17 -5.58
C ALA A 167 7.05 5.56 -5.43
N GLU A 168 6.32 5.81 -4.33
CA GLU A 168 5.62 7.08 -4.14
C GLU A 168 6.57 8.25 -3.87
N LYS A 169 7.71 8.02 -3.20
CA LYS A 169 8.75 9.04 -3.04
C LYS A 169 9.11 9.70 -4.38
N TYR A 170 9.07 8.95 -5.47
CA TYR A 170 9.39 9.44 -6.82
C TYR A 170 8.19 10.13 -7.48
N LEU A 171 6.97 9.64 -7.25
CA LEU A 171 5.77 10.21 -7.87
C LEU A 171 5.29 11.50 -7.19
N LYS A 172 5.77 11.82 -5.97
CA LYS A 172 5.32 12.93 -5.10
C LYS A 172 3.79 13.03 -4.97
N ALA A 173 3.11 11.91 -5.22
CA ALA A 173 1.66 11.88 -5.36
C ALA A 173 0.96 12.06 -4.01
N PHE A 174 1.54 11.56 -2.90
CA PHE A 174 0.93 11.78 -1.59
C PHE A 174 1.12 13.20 -1.08
N GLY A 175 2.17 13.92 -1.47
CA GLY A 175 2.30 15.35 -1.11
C GLY A 175 1.13 16.18 -1.65
N LEU A 176 0.84 16.03 -2.96
CA LEU A 176 -0.32 16.69 -3.57
C LEU A 176 -1.66 16.22 -2.97
N LEU A 177 -1.77 14.93 -2.65
CA LEU A 177 -2.97 14.40 -1.98
C LEU A 177 -3.13 15.01 -0.58
N ASP A 178 -2.03 15.14 0.18
CA ASP A 178 -2.04 15.72 1.53
C ASP A 178 -2.41 17.20 1.49
N ASP A 179 -1.89 17.95 0.51
CA ASP A 179 -2.29 19.35 0.28
C ASP A 179 -3.79 19.47 0.02
N VAL A 180 -4.33 18.62 -0.89
CA VAL A 180 -5.77 18.61 -1.22
C VAL A 180 -6.62 18.19 -0.03
N LEU A 181 -6.17 17.20 0.75
CA LEU A 181 -6.88 16.73 1.94
C LEU A 181 -6.85 17.76 3.07
N ALA A 182 -5.74 18.47 3.26
CA ALA A 182 -5.61 19.54 4.24
C ALA A 182 -6.52 20.72 3.89
N GLU A 183 -6.59 21.08 2.61
CA GLU A 183 -7.45 22.18 2.13
C GLU A 183 -8.94 21.83 2.22
N ASN A 184 -9.32 20.58 1.88
CA ASN A 184 -10.72 20.14 1.82
C ASN A 184 -11.18 19.30 3.04
N GLY A 185 -10.37 19.22 4.08
CA GLY A 185 -10.57 18.34 5.24
C GLY A 185 -11.94 18.48 5.93
N PRO A 186 -12.44 19.70 6.21
CA PRO A 186 -13.75 19.88 6.83
C PRO A 186 -14.90 19.36 5.97
N LEU A 187 -14.85 19.56 4.64
CA LEU A 187 -15.85 19.07 3.70
C LEU A 187 -15.82 17.54 3.65
N LEU A 188 -14.63 16.95 3.52
CA LEU A 188 -14.46 15.50 3.47
C LEU A 188 -14.93 14.83 4.77
N THR A 189 -14.64 15.44 5.93
CA THR A 189 -15.08 14.94 7.23
C THR A 189 -16.59 14.96 7.35
N ALA A 190 -17.25 16.04 6.89
CA ALA A 190 -18.70 16.12 6.86
C ALA A 190 -19.31 15.06 5.93
N CYS A 191 -18.78 14.91 4.71
CA CYS A 191 -19.21 13.88 3.77
C CYS A 191 -19.06 12.48 4.34
N LEU A 192 -17.92 12.17 4.96
CA LEU A 192 -17.67 10.87 5.60
C LEU A 192 -18.64 10.62 6.75
N TYR A 193 -18.91 11.63 7.58
CA TYR A 193 -19.88 11.51 8.68
C TYR A 193 -21.28 11.16 8.18
N TYR A 194 -21.78 11.89 7.17
CA TYR A 194 -23.11 11.61 6.60
C TYR A 194 -23.15 10.28 5.84
N ALA A 195 -22.09 9.92 5.11
CA ALA A 195 -21.97 8.62 4.46
C ALA A 195 -22.06 7.47 5.49
N CYS A 196 -21.35 7.57 6.61
CA CYS A 196 -21.44 6.60 7.70
C CYS A 196 -22.83 6.56 8.35
N MET A 197 -23.50 7.71 8.52
CA MET A 197 -24.87 7.76 9.05
C MET A 197 -25.88 7.09 8.10
N ILE A 198 -25.81 7.38 6.81
CA ILE A 198 -26.67 6.75 5.78
C ILE A 198 -26.39 5.25 5.74
N TRP A 199 -25.13 4.84 5.78
CA TRP A 199 -24.73 3.44 5.80
C TRP A 199 -25.31 2.69 7.01
N LEU A 200 -25.19 3.26 8.21
CA LEU A 200 -25.76 2.67 9.44
C LEU A 200 -27.29 2.61 9.39
N PHE A 201 -27.94 3.68 8.93
CA PHE A 201 -29.39 3.77 8.83
C PHE A 201 -29.95 2.74 7.86
N THR A 202 -29.39 2.68 6.64
CA THR A 202 -29.83 1.75 5.59
C THR A 202 -29.53 0.30 5.93
N SER A 203 -28.41 0.03 6.62
CA SER A 203 -28.08 -1.30 7.15
C SER A 203 -29.12 -1.77 8.16
N THR A 204 -29.54 -0.88 9.06
CA THR A 204 -30.56 -1.17 10.06
C THR A 204 -31.92 -1.40 9.40
N ALA A 205 -32.28 -0.57 8.41
CA ALA A 205 -33.54 -0.71 7.68
C ALA A 205 -33.64 -2.04 6.93
N MET A 206 -32.60 -2.41 6.18
CA MET A 206 -32.53 -3.67 5.44
C MET A 206 -32.53 -4.88 6.37
N TYR A 207 -31.83 -4.81 7.51
CA TYR A 207 -31.90 -5.84 8.54
C TYR A 207 -33.35 -6.10 8.98
N PHE A 208 -34.11 -5.06 9.31
CA PHE A 208 -35.48 -5.24 9.78
C PHE A 208 -36.44 -5.76 8.72
N THR A 209 -36.22 -5.42 7.44
CA THR A 209 -37.09 -5.91 6.35
C THR A 209 -36.73 -7.32 5.89
N GLU A 210 -35.44 -7.68 5.87
CA GLU A 210 -34.96 -8.89 5.23
C GLU A 210 -34.57 -10.03 6.19
N ARG A 211 -34.50 -9.79 7.51
CA ARG A 211 -34.16 -10.83 8.50
C ARG A 211 -35.05 -12.08 8.49
N TYR A 212 -36.28 -11.97 7.97
CA TYR A 212 -37.23 -13.08 7.86
C TYR A 212 -37.39 -13.61 6.42
N ASN A 213 -36.66 -13.07 5.45
CA ASN A 213 -36.72 -13.50 4.07
C ASN A 213 -35.83 -14.75 3.88
N PRO A 214 -36.38 -15.94 3.56
CA PRO A 214 -35.59 -17.17 3.48
C PRO A 214 -34.48 -17.13 2.42
N GLU A 215 -34.61 -16.29 1.38
CA GLU A 215 -33.65 -16.24 0.28
C GLU A 215 -32.38 -15.44 0.64
N VAL A 216 -32.51 -14.42 1.49
CA VAL A 216 -31.40 -13.49 1.82
C VAL A 216 -31.09 -13.41 3.31
N ALA A 217 -31.90 -14.01 4.20
CA ALA A 217 -31.76 -13.87 5.65
C ALA A 217 -30.37 -14.23 6.17
N VAL A 218 -29.63 -15.13 5.51
CA VAL A 218 -28.25 -15.50 5.87
C VAL A 218 -27.33 -14.28 5.97
N TYR A 219 -27.57 -13.24 5.18
CA TYR A 219 -26.78 -11.99 5.17
C TYR A 219 -27.32 -10.91 6.12
N PHE A 220 -28.52 -11.10 6.69
CA PHE A 220 -29.22 -10.13 7.53
C PHE A 220 -29.53 -10.71 8.93
N GLN A 221 -28.59 -11.46 9.51
CA GLN A 221 -28.73 -12.07 10.83
C GLN A 221 -28.54 -11.06 11.98
N SER A 222 -27.68 -10.07 11.77
CA SER A 222 -27.45 -8.97 12.70
C SER A 222 -27.20 -7.67 11.94
N ILE A 223 -27.29 -6.53 12.63
CA ILE A 223 -27.01 -5.22 11.99
C ILE A 223 -25.58 -5.20 11.42
N PRO A 224 -24.52 -5.61 12.14
CA PRO A 224 -23.16 -5.68 11.56
C PRO A 224 -23.06 -6.58 10.34
N ASP A 225 -23.70 -7.75 10.34
CA ASP A 225 -23.67 -8.66 9.18
C ASP A 225 -24.33 -8.03 7.95
N SER A 226 -25.33 -7.18 8.18
CA SER A 226 -26.04 -6.44 7.14
C SER A 226 -25.21 -5.30 6.53
N MET A 227 -24.19 -4.81 7.24
CA MET A 227 -23.43 -3.63 6.83
C MET A 227 -22.63 -3.85 5.54
N PHE A 228 -22.00 -5.01 5.35
CA PHE A 228 -21.19 -5.28 4.16
C PHE A 228 -22.03 -5.40 2.87
N PRO A 229 -23.13 -6.19 2.82
CA PRO A 229 -24.03 -6.19 1.67
C PRO A 229 -24.60 -4.80 1.35
N VAL A 230 -24.97 -4.03 2.36
CA VAL A 230 -25.54 -2.69 2.19
C VAL A 230 -24.51 -1.68 1.70
N ALA A 231 -23.24 -1.82 2.09
CA ALA A 231 -22.15 -1.03 1.51
C ALA A 231 -22.03 -1.26 -0.01
N LEU A 232 -22.18 -2.51 -0.48
CA LEU A 232 -22.17 -2.82 -1.92
C LEU A 232 -23.36 -2.19 -2.64
N PHE A 233 -24.55 -2.22 -2.03
CA PHE A 233 -25.74 -1.57 -2.61
C PHE A 233 -25.58 -0.05 -2.76
N LEU A 234 -24.91 0.59 -1.79
CA LEU A 234 -24.57 2.03 -1.88
C LEU A 234 -23.54 2.31 -2.98
N THR A 235 -22.70 1.35 -3.36
CA THR A 235 -21.82 1.49 -4.53
C THR A 235 -22.52 1.19 -5.87
N GLY A 236 -23.80 0.79 -5.85
CA GLY A 236 -24.58 0.44 -7.04
C GLY A 236 -24.46 -1.02 -7.48
N GLU A 237 -23.76 -1.86 -6.71
CA GLU A 237 -23.61 -3.29 -6.96
C GLU A 237 -24.66 -4.08 -6.17
N PHE A 238 -25.47 -4.91 -6.84
CA PHE A 238 -26.57 -5.66 -6.21
C PHE A 238 -26.41 -7.18 -6.41
N PRO A 239 -25.52 -7.84 -5.66
CA PRO A 239 -25.35 -9.30 -5.73
C PRO A 239 -26.56 -10.08 -5.20
N LEU A 240 -27.43 -9.44 -4.41
CA LEU A 240 -28.68 -10.00 -3.88
C LEU A 240 -29.84 -9.24 -4.52
N VAL A 241 -30.81 -9.95 -5.12
CA VAL A 241 -31.91 -9.34 -5.89
C VAL A 241 -33.29 -9.72 -5.34
N ASP A 242 -33.35 -10.80 -4.56
CA ASP A 242 -34.59 -11.39 -4.08
C ASP A 242 -35.04 -10.83 -2.73
N PHE A 243 -35.14 -9.50 -2.65
CA PHE A 243 -35.66 -8.82 -1.47
C PHE A 243 -37.18 -8.84 -1.39
N THR A 244 -37.71 -8.66 -0.18
CA THR A 244 -39.13 -8.37 0.01
C THR A 244 -39.54 -7.10 -0.74
N PRO A 245 -40.84 -6.87 -1.05
CA PRO A 245 -41.28 -5.63 -1.70
C PRO A 245 -40.85 -4.36 -0.95
N LEU A 246 -40.79 -4.41 0.39
CA LEU A 246 -40.29 -3.31 1.22
C LEU A 246 -38.77 -3.17 1.11
N GLY A 247 -38.03 -4.27 1.12
CA GLY A 247 -36.58 -4.26 0.89
C GLY A 247 -36.22 -3.73 -0.50
N LYS A 248 -36.99 -4.06 -1.54
CA LYS A 248 -36.82 -3.49 -2.89
C LYS A 248 -37.04 -1.98 -2.92
N PHE A 249 -38.03 -1.48 -2.18
CA PHE A 249 -38.26 -0.05 -2.05
C PHE A 249 -37.10 0.66 -1.34
N ILE A 250 -36.59 0.09 -0.24
CA ILE A 250 -35.43 0.63 0.49
C ILE A 250 -34.16 0.57 -0.37
N ALA A 251 -33.87 -0.57 -1.00
CA ALA A 251 -32.75 -0.72 -1.91
C ALA A 251 -32.81 0.25 -3.10
N GLY A 252 -34.02 0.49 -3.64
CA GLY A 252 -34.24 1.49 -4.68
C GLY A 252 -33.98 2.91 -4.20
N SER A 253 -34.42 3.28 -2.99
CA SER A 253 -34.14 4.61 -2.45
C SER A 253 -32.66 4.82 -2.10
N MET A 254 -31.97 3.77 -1.66
CA MET A 254 -30.52 3.79 -1.44
C MET A 254 -29.76 4.12 -2.72
N ALA A 255 -30.14 3.52 -3.85
CA ALA A 255 -29.49 3.80 -5.14
C ALA A 255 -29.61 5.28 -5.54
N VAL A 256 -30.76 5.91 -5.27
CA VAL A 256 -30.96 7.34 -5.52
C VAL A 256 -30.11 8.20 -4.59
N VAL A 257 -30.12 7.89 -3.29
CA VAL A 257 -29.38 8.64 -2.26
C VAL A 257 -27.87 8.50 -2.43
N ALA A 258 -27.36 7.36 -2.91
CA ALA A 258 -25.93 7.15 -3.11
C ALA A 258 -25.36 7.92 -4.31
N VAL A 259 -26.18 8.14 -5.34
CA VAL A 259 -25.79 8.90 -6.54
C VAL A 259 -25.92 10.41 -6.34
N ALA A 260 -26.91 10.83 -5.53
CA ALA A 260 -27.21 12.23 -5.26
C ALA A 260 -26.27 12.85 -4.21
#